data_AF-A0A496RXT4-F1
#
_entry.id   AF-A0A496RXT4-F1
#
_cell.length_a   1.000
_cell.length_b   1.000
_cell.length_c   1.000
_cell.angle_alpha   90.00
_cell.angle_beta   90.00
_cell.angle_gamma   90.00
#
_symmetry.space_group_name_H-M   'P 1'
#
loop_
_entity.id
_entity.type
_entity.pdbx_description
1 polymer ?
#
loop_
_entity_poly.entity_id
_entity_poly.type
_entity_poly.pdbx_seq_one_letter_code
_entity_poly.pdbx_strand_id
1 'polypeptide(L)' 'MEIFGISVELLDVIFYFCVILVMYFILLEFEFREIRKLTKGFDNEEIQYEKEVRELKEEIARLTKLVESKG' A
#
# COMPACT_ATOMS: atom_id res chain seq x y z
N MET A 1 24.81 33.89 13.90
CA MET A 1 24.01 34.39 12.78
C MET A 1 22.75 34.96 13.41
N GLU A 2 22.46 36.24 13.24
CA GLU A 2 21.26 36.84 13.86
C GLU A 2 20.05 36.56 12.99
N ILE A 3 19.07 35.86 13.56
CA ILE A 3 17.76 35.67 12.97
C ILE A 3 16.78 36.35 13.92
N PHE A 4 16.05 37.37 13.46
CA PHE A 4 15.12 38.16 14.29
C PHE A 4 15.72 38.79 15.56
N GLY A 5 16.99 39.21 15.54
CA GLY A 5 17.64 39.89 16.68
C GLY A 5 17.95 38.99 17.88
N ILE A 6 17.78 37.67 17.73
CA ILE A 6 18.21 36.67 18.70
C ILE A 6 19.50 36.03 18.17
N SER A 7 20.53 35.95 19.03
CA SER A 7 21.74 35.19 18.73
C SER A 7 21.41 33.70 18.80
N VAL A 8 21.04 33.12 17.67
CA VAL A 8 20.82 31.67 17.58
C VAL A 8 22.13 31.02 17.16
N GLU A 9 22.60 30.06 17.95
CA GLU A 9 23.77 29.27 17.58
C GLU A 9 23.39 28.37 16.39
N LEU A 10 24.28 28.29 15.39
CA LEU A 10 24.05 27.44 14.21
C LEU A 10 23.76 25.99 14.61
N LEU A 11 24.35 25.56 15.74
CA LEU A 11 24.18 24.25 16.34
C LEU A 11 22.72 24.00 16.77
N ASP A 12 22.06 25.00 17.35
CA ASP A 12 20.64 24.90 17.75
C ASP A 12 19.74 24.72 16.53
N VAL A 13 19.98 25.49 15.46
CA VAL A 13 19.19 25.38 14.22
C VAL A 13 19.34 23.99 13.59
N ILE A 14 20.56 23.47 13.55
CA ILE A 14 20.85 22.12 13.05
C ILE A 14 20.14 21.08 13.92
N PHE A 15 20.18 21.24 15.25
CA PHE A 15 19.51 20.33 16.17
C PHE A 15 18.00 20.28 15.91
N TYR A 16 17.33 21.44 15.83
CA TYR A 16 15.90 21.49 15.49
C TYR A 16 15.61 20.88 14.11
N PHE A 17 16.46 21.14 13.12
CA PHE A 17 16.31 20.56 11.80
C PHE A 17 16.41 19.02 11.84
N CYS A 18 17.38 18.48 12.58
CA CYS A 18 17.51 17.04 12.80
C CYS A 18 16.27 16.44 13.49
N VAL A 19 15.72 17.09 14.51
CA VAL A 19 14.50 16.62 15.19
C VAL A 19 13.31 16.57 14.22
N ILE A 20 13.13 17.61 13.42
CA ILE A 20 12.06 17.68 12.41
C ILE A 20 12.24 16.57 11.38
N LEU A 21 13.46 16.35 10.88
CA LEU A 21 13.75 15.28 9.92
C LEU A 21 13.46 13.90 10.50
N VAL A 22 13.86 13.63 11.75
CA VAL A 22 13.58 12.34 12.41
C VAL A 22 12.07 12.12 12.53
N MET A 23 11.31 13.13 12.96
CA MET A 23 9.86 13.03 13.02
C MET A 23 9.24 12.75 11.65
N TYR A 24 9.74 13.41 10.61
CA TYR A 24 9.29 13.19 9.24
C TYR A 24 9.57 11.77 8.75
N PHE A 25 10.76 11.24 9.02
CA PHE A 25 11.11 9.86 8.66
C PHE A 25 10.24 8.83 9.38
N ILE A 26 9.91 9.08 10.65
CA ILE A 26 8.99 8.21 11.40
C ILE A 26 7.63 8.15 10.71
N LEU A 27 7.07 9.31 10.33
CA LEU A 27 5.78 9.37 9.63
C LEU A 27 5.82 8.63 8.30
N LEU A 28 6.87 8.85 7.49
CA LEU A 28 7.06 8.13 6.23
C LEU A 28 7.12 6.61 6.45
N GLU A 29 7.81 6.15 7.49
CA GLU A 29 7.88 4.73 7.78
C GLU A 29 6.49 4.13 8.09
N PHE A 30 5.64 4.87 8.81
CA PHE A 30 4.26 4.45 9.05
C PHE A 30 3.44 4.36 7.75
N GLU A 31 3.51 5.38 6.89
CA GLU A 31 2.81 5.39 5.60
C GLU A 31 3.27 4.22 4.72
N PHE A 32 4.59 3.97 4.63
CA PHE A 32 5.13 2.84 3.88
C PHE A 32 4.65 1.49 4.42
N ARG A 33 4.51 1.34 5.74
CA ARG A 33 3.97 0.12 6.35
C ARG A 33 2.50 -0.08 6.00
N GLU A 34 1.70 0.98 5.99
CA GLU A 34 0.28 0.89 5.59
C GLU A 34 0.13 0.54 4.12
N ILE A 35 0.85 1.22 3.22
CA ILE A 35 0.83 0.92 1.79
C ILE A 35 1.20 -0.53 1.56
N ARG A 36 2.26 -1.04 2.21
CA ARG A 36 2.67 -2.44 2.09
C ARG A 36 1.60 -3.43 2.57
N LYS A 37 0.82 -3.08 3.61
CA LYS A 37 -0.31 -3.92 4.05
C LYS A 37 -1.43 -3.91 3.01
N LEU A 38 -1.74 -2.73 2.46
CA LEU A 38 -2.76 -2.56 1.44
C LEU A 38 -2.44 -3.38 0.18
N THR A 39 -1.21 -3.27 -0.34
CA THR A 39 -0.76 -4.04 -1.53
C THR A 39 -0.90 -5.54 -1.31
N LYS A 40 -0.49 -6.05 -0.14
CA LYS A 40 -0.67 -7.47 0.19
C LYS A 40 -2.15 -7.88 0.26
N GLY A 41 -3.04 -6.97 0.66
CA GLY A 41 -4.48 -7.19 0.61
C GLY A 41 -4.97 -7.40 -0.82
N PHE A 42 -4.58 -6.50 -1.72
CA PHE A 42 -4.91 -6.59 -3.15
C PHE A 42 -4.36 -7.86 -3.81
N ASP A 43 -3.11 -8.24 -3.53
CA ASP A 43 -2.54 -9.48 -4.09
C ASP A 43 -3.36 -10.72 -3.69
N ASN A 44 -3.83 -10.78 -2.43
CA ASN A 44 -4.66 -11.89 -1.96
C ASN A 44 -6.06 -11.87 -2.60
N GLU A 45 -6.66 -10.69 -2.75
CA GLU A 45 -7.95 -10.53 -3.43
C GLU A 45 -7.83 -10.94 -4.90
N GLU A 46 -6.76 -10.55 -5.60
CA GLU A 46 -6.52 -10.93 -7.00
C GLU A 46 -6.44 -12.46 -7.16
N ILE A 47 -5.71 -13.15 -6.29
CA ILE A 47 -5.63 -14.62 -6.27
C ILE A 47 -7.02 -15.24 -6.05
N GLN A 48 -7.82 -14.68 -5.16
CA GLN A 48 -9.17 -15.16 -4.91
C GLN A 48 -10.07 -14.97 -6.12
N TYR A 49 -10.06 -13.78 -6.73
CA TYR A 49 -10.83 -13.49 -7.94
C TYR A 49 -10.45 -14.41 -9.10
N GLU A 50 -9.15 -14.66 -9.31
CA GLU A 50 -8.70 -15.56 -10.37
C GLU A 50 -9.27 -16.98 -10.19
N LYS A 51 -9.28 -17.47 -8.95
CA LYS A 51 -9.86 -18.77 -8.62
C LYS A 51 -11.36 -18.82 -8.90
N GLU A 52 -12.12 -17.82 -8.44
CA GLU A 52 -13.57 -17.73 -8.66
C GLU A 52 -13.92 -17.65 -10.15
N VAL A 53 -13.17 -16.87 -10.93
CA VAL A 53 -13.35 -16.80 -12.39
C VAL A 53 -13.08 -18.14 -13.06
N ARG A 54 -12.07 -18.88 -12.60
CA ARG A 54 -11.78 -20.21 -13.14
C ARG A 54 -12.90 -21.20 -12.85
N GLU A 55 -13.41 -21.22 -11.62
CA GLU A 55 -14.54 -22.07 -11.22
C GLU A 55 -15.80 -21.77 -12.04
N LEU A 56 -16.11 -20.47 -12.25
CA LEU A 56 -17.20 -20.04 -13.11
C LEU A 56 -17.03 -20.51 -14.56
N LYS A 57 -15.82 -20.41 -15.12
CA LYS A 57 -15.53 -20.90 -16.49
C LYS A 57 -15.76 -22.41 -16.61
N GLU A 58 -15.35 -23.18 -15.62
CA GLU A 58 -15.58 -24.63 -15.59
C GLU A 58 -17.07 -24.98 -15.46
N GLU A 59 -17.82 -24.22 -14.67
CA GLU A 59 -19.27 -24.39 -14.53
C GLU A 59 -20.01 -24.05 -15.83
N ILE A 60 -19.67 -22.93 -16.47
CA ILE A 60 -20.19 -22.58 -17.79
C ILE A 60 -19.90 -23.70 -18.79
N ALA A 61 -18.66 -24.21 -18.85
CA ALA A 61 -18.30 -25.29 -19.76
C ALA A 61 -19.10 -26.58 -19.48
N ARG A 62 -19.39 -26.90 -18.21
CA ARG A 62 -20.26 -28.04 -17.84
C ARG A 62 -21.70 -27.82 -18.31
N LEU A 63 -22.25 -26.62 -18.09
CA LEU A 63 -23.61 -26.28 -18.51
C LEU A 63 -23.75 -26.32 -20.03
N THR A 64 -22.78 -25.78 -20.79
CA THR A 64 -22.79 -25.84 -22.25
C THR A 64 -22.83 -27.28 -22.76
N LYS A 65 -21.99 -28.17 -22.21
CA LYS A 65 -22.00 -29.60 -22.56
C LYS A 65 -23.33 -30.29 -22.26
N LEU A 66 -24.01 -29.91 -21.17
CA LEU A 66 -25.32 -30.46 -20.82
C LEU A 66 -26.44 -29.98 -21.75
N VAL A 67 -26.32 -28.75 -22.26
CA VAL A 67 -27.27 -28.21 -23.25
C VAL A 67 -27.05 -28.89 -24.61
N GLU A 68 -25.79 -29.03 -25.05
CA GLU A 68 -25.44 -29.71 -26.29
C GLU A 68 -25.79 -31.20 -26.29
N SER A 69 -25.80 -31.88 -25.13
CA SER A 69 -26.16 -33.30 -25.05
C SER A 69 -27.67 -33.56 -24.99
N LYS A 70 -28.49 -32.51 -24.81
CA LYS A 70 -29.96 -32.61 -24.76
C LYS A 70 -30.66 -32.10 -26.03
N GLY A 71 -29.95 -31.40 -26.92
CA GLY A 71 -30.44 -31.00 -28.25
C GLY A 71 -30.11 -32.04 -29.30
#